data_AF-A3MWW4-F1
#
_entry.id   AF-A3MWW4-F1
#
_cell.length_a   1.000
_cell.length_b   1.000
_cell.length_c   1.000
_cell.angle_alpha   90.00
_cell.angle_beta   90.00
_cell.angle_gamma   90.00
#
_symmetry.space_group_name_H-M   'P 1'
#
loop_
_entity.id
_entity.type
_entity.pdbx_description
1 polymer ?
#
loop_
_entity_poly.entity_id
_entity_poly.type
_entity_poly.pdbx_seq_one_letter_code
_entity_poly.pdbx_strand_id
1 'polypeptide(L)'
;MLVLIFHGSPDAEHNKQAAMLAKAVGAGYAFLEAEPMFTGGLGMPVFVADGADYRKALSIAAVKAPPLVKWPGFREFLLSLGAQLYIFHGPDRGDVGALGLPVAFLEGEPNIRDAPCVNVAAPVVLTRGYIYKKIESLYARCGARLLPPLAEQRQFLLYFKSVLPIVLEKWGPSKSVT
;
A
#
# COMPACT_ATOMS: atom_id res chain seq x y z
N MET A 1 20.82 -6.44 4.27
CA MET A 1 19.44 -6.64 4.77
C MET A 1 18.51 -5.74 3.98
N LEU A 2 17.34 -6.24 3.55
CA LEU A 2 16.33 -5.42 2.87
C LEU A 2 15.71 -4.42 3.85
N VAL A 3 15.49 -3.18 3.41
CA VAL A 3 14.75 -2.15 4.17
C VAL A 3 13.52 -1.74 3.37
N LEU A 4 12.34 -1.89 3.95
CA LEU A 4 11.10 -1.39 3.36
C LEU A 4 10.97 0.11 3.65
N ILE A 5 10.82 0.91 2.60
CA ILE A 5 10.66 2.36 2.67
C ILE A 5 9.17 2.69 2.60
N PHE A 6 8.66 3.31 3.66
CA PHE A 6 7.29 3.80 3.75
C PHE A 6 7.26 5.33 3.74
N HIS A 7 6.08 5.94 3.56
CA HIS A 7 5.94 7.39 3.62
C HIS A 7 6.37 7.97 4.98
N GLY A 8 5.86 7.40 6.07
CA GLY A 8 5.97 8.00 7.41
C GLY A 8 4.88 9.02 7.65
N SER A 9 4.37 9.09 8.87
CA SER A 9 3.20 9.89 9.20
C SER A 9 3.31 10.46 10.62
N PRO A 10 2.74 11.65 10.89
CA PRO A 10 2.57 12.14 12.27
C PRO A 10 1.68 11.22 13.13
N ASP A 11 0.79 10.45 12.50
CA ASP A 11 -0.01 9.42 13.18
C ASP A 11 0.86 8.22 13.59
N ALA A 12 1.08 8.06 14.90
CA ALA A 12 1.93 7.01 15.45
C ALA A 12 1.44 5.58 15.11
N GLU A 13 0.12 5.37 14.96
CA GLU A 13 -0.42 4.05 14.63
C GLU A 13 -0.03 3.64 13.20
N HIS A 14 0.05 4.59 12.27
CA HIS A 14 0.58 4.34 10.93
C HIS A 14 2.00 3.78 10.99
N ASN A 15 2.89 4.49 11.70
CA ASN A 15 4.32 4.15 11.74
C ASN A 15 4.54 2.79 12.43
N LYS A 16 3.80 2.53 13.51
CA LYS A 16 3.84 1.25 14.23
C LYS A 16 3.42 0.09 13.33
N GLN A 17 2.35 0.22 12.56
CA GLN A 17 1.88 -0.84 11.67
C GLN A 17 2.81 -1.08 10.48
N ALA A 18 3.41 -0.03 9.94
CA ALA A 18 4.44 -0.15 8.91
C ALA A 18 5.66 -0.94 9.43
N ALA A 19 6.14 -0.62 10.63
CA ALA A 19 7.21 -1.35 11.29
C ALA A 19 6.85 -2.82 11.56
N MET A 20 5.62 -3.09 11.99
CA MET A 20 5.11 -4.45 12.18
C MET A 20 5.07 -5.25 10.88
N LEU A 21 4.61 -4.65 9.78
CA LEU A 21 4.59 -5.29 8.46
C LEU A 21 6.00 -5.68 8.02
N ALA A 22 6.96 -4.76 8.13
CA ALA A 22 8.36 -5.04 7.79
C ALA A 22 8.96 -6.16 8.64
N LYS A 23 8.76 -6.12 9.96
CA LYS A 23 9.19 -7.18 10.87
C LYS A 23 8.58 -8.52 10.50
N ALA A 24 7.29 -8.54 10.17
CA ALA A 24 6.58 -9.76 9.85
C ALA A 24 7.13 -10.47 8.61
N VAL A 25 7.76 -9.74 7.68
CA VAL A 25 8.38 -10.26 6.46
C VAL A 25 9.91 -10.39 6.56
N GLY A 26 10.48 -10.21 7.76
CA GLY A 26 11.92 -10.34 8.00
C GLY A 26 12.76 -9.21 7.41
N ALA A 27 12.18 -8.03 7.20
CA ALA A 27 12.87 -6.85 6.66
C ALA A 27 13.04 -5.77 7.74
N GLY A 28 14.03 -4.89 7.53
CA GLY A 28 14.09 -3.59 8.21
C GLY A 28 13.02 -2.64 7.66
N TYR A 29 12.82 -1.50 8.33
CA TYR A 29 11.95 -0.43 7.86
C TYR A 29 12.62 0.93 8.00
N ALA A 30 12.21 1.86 7.16
CA ALA A 30 12.54 3.26 7.26
C ALA A 30 11.41 4.10 6.64
N PHE A 31 11.40 5.40 6.94
CA PHE A 31 10.42 6.34 6.41
C PHE A 31 11.08 7.44 5.56
N LEU A 32 10.27 8.10 4.74
CA LEU A 32 10.66 9.34 4.04
C LEU A 32 10.52 10.57 4.94
N GLU A 33 9.42 10.66 5.69
CA GLU A 33 8.99 11.86 6.42
C GLU A 33 8.92 11.65 7.94
N ALA A 34 9.48 10.55 8.46
CA ALA A 34 9.48 10.21 9.88
C ALA A 34 10.74 9.44 10.29
N GLU A 35 10.90 9.19 11.59
CA GLU A 35 12.00 8.37 12.11
C GLU A 35 11.59 6.88 12.25
N PRO A 36 12.48 5.92 11.93
CA PRO A 36 13.84 6.12 11.42
C PRO A 36 13.84 6.53 9.94
N MET A 37 14.55 7.61 9.60
CA MET A 37 14.65 8.09 8.21
C MET A 37 15.51 7.16 7.35
N PHE A 38 15.14 6.97 6.08
CA PHE A 38 15.95 6.16 5.16
C PHE A 38 17.23 6.89 4.77
N THR A 39 18.38 6.37 5.17
CA THR A 39 19.71 6.97 4.91
C THR A 39 20.55 6.22 3.86
N GLY A 40 20.05 5.09 3.33
CA GLY A 40 20.72 4.32 2.28
C GLY A 40 20.69 2.80 2.49
N GLY A 41 21.27 2.06 1.55
CA GLY A 41 21.33 0.59 1.55
C GLY A 41 20.35 -0.09 0.60
N LEU A 42 20.04 -1.36 0.85
CA LEU A 42 19.11 -2.15 0.02
C LEU A 42 17.65 -1.78 0.33
N GLY A 43 17.27 -0.55 0.02
CA GLY A 43 15.92 0.00 0.23
C GLY A 43 14.94 -0.37 -0.89
N MET A 44 13.69 -0.65 -0.54
CA MET A 44 12.59 -0.90 -1.50
C MET A 44 11.35 -0.08 -1.11
N PRO A 45 10.75 0.69 -2.04
CA PRO A 45 9.54 1.45 -1.77
C PRO A 45 8.33 0.53 -1.59
N VAL A 46 7.50 0.78 -0.58
CA VAL A 46 6.24 0.05 -0.34
C VAL A 46 5.08 1.04 -0.34
N PHE A 47 4.46 1.20 -1.51
CA PHE A 47 3.35 2.13 -1.75
C PHE A 47 2.27 1.43 -2.56
N VAL A 48 1.00 1.76 -2.29
CA VAL A 48 -0.12 1.10 -2.98
C VAL A 48 -0.12 1.44 -4.47
N ALA A 49 -0.05 2.72 -4.82
CA ALA A 49 -0.12 3.23 -6.19
C ALA A 49 1.01 4.23 -6.48
N ASP A 50 1.19 4.60 -7.75
CA ASP A 50 2.09 5.68 -8.16
C ASP A 50 1.59 7.03 -7.60
N GLY A 51 2.54 7.88 -7.21
CA GLY A 51 2.32 9.17 -6.59
C GLY A 51 3.64 9.89 -6.35
N ALA A 52 3.59 11.17 -5.98
CA ALA A 52 4.79 11.96 -5.72
C ALA A 52 5.68 11.31 -4.64
N ASP A 53 5.10 10.83 -3.54
CA ASP A 53 5.82 10.16 -2.46
C ASP A 53 6.45 8.83 -2.91
N TYR A 54 5.72 8.05 -3.70
CA TYR A 54 6.27 6.83 -4.30
C TYR A 54 7.47 7.15 -5.20
N ARG A 55 7.37 8.17 -6.08
CA ARG A 55 8.48 8.57 -6.96
C ARG A 55 9.68 9.10 -6.18
N LYS A 56 9.45 9.80 -5.05
CA LYS A 56 10.50 10.22 -4.12
C LYS A 56 11.19 9.03 -3.47
N ALA A 57 10.46 8.03 -2.98
CA ALA A 57 11.06 6.81 -2.45
C ALA A 57 11.80 6.02 -3.54
N LEU A 58 11.23 5.93 -4.73
CA LEU A 58 11.81 5.19 -5.85
C LEU A 58 13.15 5.79 -6.30
N SER A 59 13.31 7.12 -6.27
CA SER A 59 14.55 7.76 -6.69
C SER A 59 15.74 7.37 -5.80
N ILE A 60 15.52 7.24 -4.48
CA ILE A 60 16.54 6.90 -3.48
C ILE A 60 16.68 5.39 -3.21
N ALA A 61 15.71 4.57 -3.61
CA ALA A 61 15.73 3.13 -3.37
C ALA A 61 16.75 2.39 -4.25
N ALA A 62 17.39 1.35 -3.70
CA ALA A 62 18.23 0.44 -4.49
C ALA A 62 17.40 -0.59 -5.27
N VAL A 63 16.25 -1.02 -4.71
CA VAL A 63 15.30 -1.90 -5.39
C VAL A 63 14.25 -1.03 -6.10
N LYS A 64 14.22 -1.09 -7.43
CA LYS A 64 13.32 -0.26 -8.26
C LYS A 64 11.96 -0.92 -8.47
N ALA A 65 11.36 -1.40 -7.37
CA ALA A 65 10.07 -2.07 -7.43
C ALA A 65 8.95 -1.10 -7.82
N PRO A 66 8.00 -1.52 -8.68
CA PRO A 66 6.80 -0.73 -8.97
C PRO A 66 5.90 -0.64 -7.72
N PRO A 67 4.87 0.22 -7.68
CA PRO A 67 3.88 0.21 -6.60
C PRO A 67 3.09 -1.11 -6.56
N LEU A 68 2.44 -1.41 -5.43
CA LEU A 68 1.75 -2.69 -5.19
C LEU A 68 0.69 -3.02 -6.25
N VAL A 69 -0.03 -2.01 -6.77
CA VAL A 69 -1.02 -2.21 -7.86
C VAL A 69 -0.46 -2.86 -9.13
N LYS A 70 0.87 -2.83 -9.31
CA LYS A 70 1.60 -3.45 -10.42
C LYS A 70 2.30 -4.76 -10.03
N TRP A 71 2.18 -5.20 -8.78
CA TRP A 71 2.84 -6.43 -8.33
C TRP A 71 2.08 -7.67 -8.83
N PRO A 72 2.82 -8.77 -9.12
CA PRO A 72 2.20 -10.03 -9.51
C PRO A 72 1.18 -10.50 -8.46
N GLY A 73 -0.05 -10.80 -8.86
CA GLY A 73 -1.07 -11.33 -7.97
C GLY A 73 -1.80 -10.31 -7.10
N PHE A 74 -1.44 -9.01 -7.15
CA PHE A 74 -2.07 -8.02 -6.26
C PHE A 74 -3.55 -7.84 -6.56
N ARG A 75 -3.92 -7.83 -7.84
CA ARG A 75 -5.32 -7.75 -8.28
C ARG A 75 -6.13 -8.94 -7.77
N GLU A 76 -5.57 -10.14 -7.89
CA GLU A 76 -6.18 -11.40 -7.44
C GLU A 76 -6.34 -11.40 -5.91
N PHE A 77 -5.34 -10.87 -5.19
CA PHE A 77 -5.43 -10.63 -3.76
C PHE A 77 -6.61 -9.69 -3.44
N LEU A 78 -6.73 -8.55 -4.11
CA LEU A 78 -7.84 -7.62 -3.89
C LEU A 78 -9.20 -8.30 -4.13
N LEU A 79 -9.36 -9.02 -5.24
CA LEU A 79 -10.59 -9.78 -5.54
C LEU A 79 -10.94 -10.81 -4.45
N SER A 80 -9.92 -11.46 -3.87
CA SER A 80 -10.11 -12.44 -2.79
C SER A 80 -10.72 -11.85 -1.51
N LEU A 81 -10.68 -10.51 -1.36
CA LEU A 81 -11.29 -9.82 -0.21
C LEU A 81 -12.82 -9.85 -0.24
N GLY A 82 -13.41 -10.13 -1.41
CA GLY A 82 -14.86 -10.18 -1.58
C GLY A 82 -15.56 -8.84 -1.35
N ALA A 83 -14.85 -7.73 -1.53
CA ALA A 83 -15.42 -6.39 -1.41
C ALA A 83 -16.13 -5.96 -2.69
N GLN A 84 -17.18 -5.17 -2.54
CA GLN A 84 -17.99 -4.64 -3.65
C GLN A 84 -17.48 -3.26 -4.12
N LEU A 85 -16.67 -2.58 -3.30
CA LEU A 85 -16.03 -1.30 -3.62
C LEU A 85 -14.63 -1.26 -3.00
N TYR A 86 -13.65 -0.79 -3.76
CA TYR A 86 -12.25 -0.64 -3.34
C TYR A 86 -11.89 0.85 -3.28
N ILE A 87 -11.51 1.34 -2.10
CA ILE A 87 -11.33 2.77 -1.84
C ILE A 87 -9.84 3.08 -1.75
N PHE A 88 -9.31 3.87 -2.68
CA PHE A 88 -7.91 4.28 -2.75
C PHE A 88 -7.72 5.71 -2.23
N HIS A 89 -6.47 6.09 -1.95
CA HIS A 89 -6.14 7.46 -1.55
C HIS A 89 -6.40 8.46 -2.70
N GLY A 90 -5.87 8.20 -3.90
CA GLY A 90 -5.93 9.13 -5.04
C GLY A 90 -4.82 10.20 -5.00
N PRO A 91 -4.86 11.24 -5.85
CA PRO A 91 -5.97 11.62 -6.71
C PRO A 91 -6.06 10.95 -8.09
N ASP A 92 -5.01 10.25 -8.50
CA ASP A 92 -4.92 9.74 -9.86
C ASP A 92 -5.53 8.34 -10.01
N ARG A 93 -6.33 8.17 -11.06
CA ARG A 93 -6.85 6.87 -11.51
C ARG A 93 -5.74 5.97 -12.06
N GLY A 94 -4.67 6.57 -12.62
CA GLY A 94 -3.45 5.96 -13.15
C GLY A 94 -3.43 4.44 -13.24
N ASP A 95 -2.53 3.81 -12.49
CA ASP A 95 -2.36 2.35 -12.47
C ASP A 95 -3.54 1.60 -11.83
N VAL A 96 -4.36 2.30 -11.03
CA VAL A 96 -5.53 1.70 -10.35
C VAL A 96 -6.60 1.31 -11.37
N GLY A 97 -6.75 2.06 -12.47
CA GLY A 97 -7.70 1.78 -13.54
C GLY A 97 -7.47 0.41 -14.20
N ALA A 98 -6.20 -0.02 -14.31
CA ALA A 98 -5.84 -1.31 -14.90
C ALA A 98 -6.31 -2.52 -14.08
N LEU A 99 -6.70 -2.32 -12.81
CA LEU A 99 -7.23 -3.39 -11.97
C LEU A 99 -8.62 -3.86 -12.41
N GLY A 100 -9.38 -3.02 -13.14
CA GLY A 100 -10.75 -3.34 -13.56
C GLY A 100 -11.69 -3.64 -12.39
N LEU A 101 -11.46 -2.99 -11.25
CA LEU A 101 -12.26 -3.13 -10.03
C LEU A 101 -13.26 -1.96 -9.91
N PRO A 102 -14.38 -2.14 -9.20
CA PRO A 102 -15.20 -1.01 -8.76
C PRO A 102 -14.42 -0.20 -7.72
N VAL A 103 -13.95 0.98 -8.11
CA VAL A 103 -13.10 1.83 -7.27
C VAL A 103 -13.77 3.15 -6.92
N ALA A 104 -13.38 3.72 -5.77
CA ALA A 104 -13.58 5.11 -5.41
C ALA A 104 -12.28 5.69 -4.84
N PHE A 105 -12.13 7.00 -4.87
CA PHE A 105 -10.95 7.70 -4.38
C PHE A 105 -11.30 8.68 -3.26
N LEU A 106 -10.44 8.79 -2.25
CA LEU A 106 -10.59 9.78 -1.18
C LEU A 106 -10.42 11.20 -1.75
N GLU A 107 -9.33 11.39 -2.48
CA GLU A 107 -9.02 12.60 -3.25
C GLU A 107 -9.17 12.19 -4.72
N GLY A 108 -9.90 12.91 -5.58
CA GLY A 108 -10.08 12.53 -7.00
C GLY A 108 -11.35 11.73 -7.33
N GLU A 109 -11.44 11.26 -8.59
CA GLU A 109 -12.66 10.72 -9.20
C GLU A 109 -12.53 9.25 -9.67
N PRO A 110 -13.58 8.42 -9.50
CA PRO A 110 -14.85 8.70 -8.83
C PRO A 110 -14.69 8.91 -7.31
N ASN A 111 -15.28 9.97 -6.77
CA ASN A 111 -15.04 10.36 -5.38
C ASN A 111 -15.80 9.48 -4.36
N ILE A 112 -15.18 9.24 -3.20
CA ILE A 112 -15.78 8.49 -2.08
C ILE A 112 -17.09 9.12 -1.56
N ARG A 113 -17.27 10.44 -1.71
CA ARG A 113 -18.49 11.14 -1.28
C ARG A 113 -19.71 10.77 -2.12
N ASP A 114 -19.50 10.50 -3.41
CA ASP A 114 -20.55 10.15 -4.37
C ASP A 114 -20.60 8.65 -4.67
N ALA A 115 -19.68 7.88 -4.09
CA ALA A 115 -19.63 6.43 -4.24
C ALA A 115 -20.93 5.76 -3.72
N PRO A 116 -21.41 4.69 -4.40
CA PRO A 116 -22.61 3.97 -4.00
C PRO A 116 -22.37 3.24 -2.67
N CYS A 117 -23.39 3.19 -1.81
CA CYS A 117 -23.33 2.39 -0.60
C CYS A 117 -23.40 0.89 -0.94
N VAL A 118 -22.49 0.11 -0.35
CA VAL A 118 -22.39 -1.35 -0.51
C VAL A 118 -22.29 -2.04 0.85
N ASN A 119 -22.52 -3.34 0.92
CA ASN A 119 -22.45 -4.08 2.19
C ASN A 119 -21.01 -4.22 2.70
N VAL A 120 -20.05 -4.43 1.78
CA VAL A 120 -18.62 -4.59 2.12
C VAL A 120 -17.77 -3.71 1.21
N ALA A 121 -16.96 -2.84 1.80
CA ALA A 121 -15.99 -2.01 1.09
C ALA A 121 -14.58 -2.21 1.66
N ALA A 122 -13.57 -2.12 0.79
CA ALA A 122 -12.17 -2.35 1.12
C ALA A 122 -11.35 -1.07 0.95
N PRO A 123 -10.95 -0.40 2.05
CA PRO A 123 -9.89 0.60 2.01
C PRO A 123 -8.57 -0.04 1.55
N VAL A 124 -8.08 0.35 0.37
CA VAL A 124 -6.82 -0.12 -0.19
C VAL A 124 -5.68 0.80 0.25
N VAL A 125 -5.42 0.77 1.56
CA VAL A 125 -4.36 1.54 2.22
C VAL A 125 -3.58 0.62 3.17
N LEU A 126 -2.29 0.87 3.33
CA LEU A 126 -1.42 -0.05 4.06
C LEU A 126 -1.75 -0.13 5.56
N THR A 127 -2.01 1.00 6.22
CA THR A 127 -2.08 1.09 7.68
C THR A 127 -3.28 1.91 8.17
N ARG A 128 -3.60 1.78 9.45
CA ARG A 128 -4.65 2.53 10.18
C ARG A 128 -4.22 3.95 10.55
N GLY A 129 -3.67 4.66 9.57
CA GLY A 129 -3.29 6.06 9.71
C GLY A 129 -4.45 7.02 9.42
N TYR A 130 -4.10 8.30 9.29
CA TYR A 130 -5.00 9.39 8.93
C TYR A 130 -5.89 9.06 7.72
N ILE A 131 -5.33 8.53 6.62
CA ILE A 131 -6.07 8.23 5.39
C ILE A 131 -7.14 7.17 5.62
N TYR A 132 -6.83 6.08 6.35
CA TYR A 132 -7.83 5.05 6.68
C TYR A 132 -8.97 5.65 7.52
N LYS A 133 -8.64 6.41 8.57
CA LYS A 133 -9.63 7.05 9.45
C LYS A 133 -10.51 8.06 8.69
N LYS A 134 -9.94 8.74 7.69
CA LYS A 134 -10.69 9.65 6.83
C LYS A 134 -11.66 8.92 5.91
N ILE A 135 -11.23 7.81 5.31
CA ILE A 135 -12.11 6.92 4.52
C ILE A 135 -13.26 6.42 5.40
N GLU A 136 -12.95 5.93 6.60
CA GLU A 136 -13.93 5.44 7.57
C GLU A 136 -14.97 6.51 7.93
N SER A 137 -14.51 7.72 8.26
CA SER A 137 -15.40 8.85 8.58
C SER A 137 -16.31 9.24 7.42
N LEU A 138 -15.79 9.35 6.20
CA LEU A 138 -16.59 9.77 5.04
C LEU A 138 -17.58 8.69 4.59
N TYR A 139 -17.20 7.42 4.71
CA TYR A 139 -18.00 6.30 4.25
C TYR A 139 -18.97 5.77 5.32
N ALA A 140 -18.88 6.25 6.57
CA ALA A 140 -19.77 5.87 7.67
C ALA A 140 -21.27 6.05 7.35
N ARG A 141 -21.62 7.01 6.48
CA ARG A 141 -23.00 7.24 6.00
C ARG A 141 -23.68 5.99 5.41
N CYS A 142 -22.88 5.03 4.93
CA CYS A 142 -23.38 3.84 4.24
C CYS A 142 -23.66 2.64 5.15
N GLY A 143 -23.24 2.67 6.44
CA GLY A 143 -23.36 1.51 7.33
C GLY A 143 -22.62 0.25 6.83
N ALA A 144 -21.70 0.42 5.88
CA ALA A 144 -20.96 -0.67 5.25
C ALA A 144 -19.96 -1.32 6.22
N ARG A 145 -19.72 -2.62 6.08
CA ARG A 145 -18.58 -3.27 6.72
C ARG A 145 -17.30 -2.86 5.97
N LEU A 146 -16.53 -1.96 6.57
CA LEU A 146 -15.19 -1.62 6.09
C LEU A 146 -14.18 -2.68 6.52
N LEU A 147 -13.44 -3.21 5.55
CA LEU A 147 -12.32 -4.10 5.84
C LEU A 147 -11.18 -3.32 6.53
N PRO A 148 -10.39 -3.97 7.41
CA PRO A 148 -9.22 -3.34 8.00
C PRO A 148 -8.17 -3.00 6.94
N PRO A 149 -7.20 -2.10 7.23
CA PRO A 149 -6.13 -1.77 6.30
C PRO A 149 -5.28 -3.00 5.97
N LEU A 150 -4.56 -2.96 4.85
CA LEU A 150 -3.89 -4.14 4.28
C LEU A 150 -2.94 -4.82 5.29
N ALA A 151 -2.14 -4.06 6.05
CA ALA A 151 -1.16 -4.60 7.01
C ALA A 151 -1.79 -5.37 8.19
N GLU A 152 -3.08 -5.16 8.47
CA GLU A 152 -3.80 -5.90 9.52
C GLU A 152 -4.40 -7.22 8.99
N GLN A 153 -4.43 -7.41 7.67
CA GLN A 153 -5.04 -8.58 7.05
C GLN A 153 -4.03 -9.73 6.95
N ARG A 154 -4.34 -10.88 7.57
CA ARG A 154 -3.50 -12.09 7.47
C ARG A 154 -3.26 -12.50 6.02
N GLN A 155 -4.28 -12.42 5.17
CA GLN A 155 -4.19 -12.78 3.75
C GLN A 155 -3.22 -11.86 3.00
N PHE A 156 -3.21 -10.56 3.31
CA PHE A 156 -2.25 -9.63 2.72
C PHE A 156 -0.83 -9.98 3.14
N LEU A 157 -0.60 -10.30 4.42
CA LEU A 157 0.74 -10.70 4.88
C LEU A 157 1.22 -11.96 4.17
N LEU A 158 0.34 -12.95 3.94
CA LEU A 158 0.68 -14.16 3.19
C LEU A 158 1.01 -13.85 1.73
N TYR A 159 0.18 -13.04 1.07
CA TYR A 159 0.44 -12.54 -0.29
C TYR A 159 1.78 -11.80 -0.37
N PHE A 160 2.03 -10.87 0.56
CA PHE A 160 3.22 -10.04 0.56
C PHE A 160 4.47 -10.91 0.75
N LYS A 161 4.43 -11.89 1.66
CA LYS A 161 5.54 -12.84 1.87
C LYS A 161 5.83 -13.69 0.65
N SER A 162 4.81 -14.17 -0.05
CA SER A 162 5.01 -15.04 -1.21
C SER A 162 5.52 -14.28 -2.43
N VAL A 163 5.06 -13.04 -2.64
CA VAL A 163 5.44 -12.22 -3.80
C VAL A 163 6.76 -11.48 -3.62
N LEU A 164 7.16 -11.18 -2.37
CA LEU A 164 8.36 -10.37 -2.11
C LEU A 164 9.65 -10.93 -2.75
N PRO A 165 9.96 -12.24 -2.69
CA PRO A 165 11.13 -12.79 -3.37
C PRO A 165 11.09 -12.60 -4.90
N ILE A 166 9.91 -12.75 -5.52
CA ILE A 166 9.71 -12.56 -6.97
C ILE A 166 9.97 -11.10 -7.35
N VAL A 167 9.50 -10.17 -6.50
CA VAL A 167 9.74 -8.73 -6.70
C VAL A 167 11.24 -8.42 -6.60
N LEU A 168 11.92 -8.98 -5.60
CA LEU A 168 13.35 -8.75 -5.42
C LEU A 168 14.19 -9.35 -6.55
N GLU A 169 13.81 -10.50 -7.09
CA GLU A 169 14.49 -11.11 -8.24
C GLU A 169 14.39 -10.22 -9.49
N LYS A 170 13.21 -9.65 -9.75
CA LYS A 170 12.94 -8.88 -10.97
C LYS A 170 13.43 -7.44 -10.92
N TRP A 171 13.37 -6.80 -9.74
CA TRP A 171 13.63 -5.36 -9.58
C TRP A 171 14.74 -5.04 -8.57
N GLY A 172 15.35 -6.06 -7.98
CA GLY A 172 16.54 -5.89 -7.16
C GLY A 172 17.75 -5.46 -7.99
N PRO A 173 18.80 -4.92 -7.34
CA PRO A 173 20.05 -4.65 -8.01
C PRO A 173 20.59 -5.95 -8.64
N SER A 174 21.00 -5.87 -9.91
CA SER A 174 21.63 -7.00 -10.60
C SER A 174 22.77 -7.53 -9.75
N LYS A 175 22.84 -8.85 -9.55
CA LYS A 175 24.02 -9.48 -8.96
C LYS A 175 25.18 -9.20 -9.90
N SER A 176 26.04 -8.25 -9.54
CA SER A 176 27.35 -8.12 -10.17
C SER A 176 28.07 -9.46 -9.98
N VAL A 177 28.27 -10.19 -11.07
CA VAL A 177 29.12 -11.37 -11.11
C VAL A 177 30.52 -10.90 -10.76
N THR A 178 30.93 -11.15 -9.51
CA THR A 178 32.33 -11.12 -9.07
C THR A 178 32.97 -12.45 -9.39
#